data_AF-A0A2E3ADH1-F1
#
_entry.id   AF-A0A2E3ADH1-F1
#
_cell.length_a   1.000
_cell.length_b   1.000
_cell.length_c   1.000
_cell.angle_alpha   90.00
_cell.angle_beta   90.00
_cell.angle_gamma   90.00
#
_symmetry.space_group_name_H-M   'P 1'
#
loop_
_entity.id
_entity.type
_entity.pdbx_description
1 polymer ?
#
loop_
_entity_poly.entity_id
_entity_poly.type
_entity_poly.pdbx_seq_one_letter_code
_entity_poly.pdbx_strand_id
1 'polypeptide(L)'
;MSALGYNPHMKNLKSFFEGTFSKIIGILIILSIADQVLTSMELTLTVERIFDVFYLLTITLFSLEFLIRIIVIRKFDFLLAVDAIVLINAIFIGLVDLRMLRLFRLFQIFRASKFLVPTNTLIKTIVMQRNALLGSQMMVISILLVVSTLIYFLESEAQPEIFGSIPAAMWWGIATLTTVGYGDVVPSTEVGKILASFTMFIGIGMFALPAAILASAYYEEIQKRNFLITFEAIAAIPLFQQLPVGAINKINEKLDVKLFQRNEEIFKKGDEGDAMFIIEQGQVKVDLEDPVYLGPGDFFGEMALISNSPRNATLVATDDSKLFELKKSDLEELFDEHEVLFRELEETIKKRLA
;
A
#
# COMPACT_ATOMS: atom_id res chain seq x y z
N MET A 1 11.56 33.15 1.18
CA MET A 1 12.90 33.63 1.56
C MET A 1 13.13 33.41 3.06
N SER A 2 13.98 32.45 3.43
CA SER A 2 14.98 32.66 4.48
C SER A 2 16.15 31.72 4.20
N ALA A 3 17.26 32.32 3.78
CA ALA A 3 18.53 31.67 3.55
C ALA A 3 19.17 31.32 4.90
N LEU A 4 18.72 30.24 5.52
CA LEU A 4 19.36 29.66 6.70
C LEU A 4 19.84 28.25 6.38
N GLY A 5 21.11 28.17 5.98
CA GLY A 5 21.96 27.01 6.20
C GLY A 5 21.80 25.83 5.24
N TYR A 6 22.23 25.98 3.99
CA TYR A 6 22.66 24.83 3.20
C TYR A 6 23.98 24.30 3.81
N ASN A 7 23.87 23.42 4.82
CA ASN A 7 25.03 22.80 5.45
C ASN A 7 25.23 21.37 4.89
N PRO A 8 26.24 21.15 4.02
CA PRO A 8 26.47 19.86 3.37
C PRO A 8 26.76 18.73 4.38
N HIS A 9 27.32 19.05 5.56
CA HIS A 9 27.50 18.06 6.63
C HIS A 9 26.17 17.53 7.17
N MET A 10 25.14 18.38 7.23
CA MET A 10 23.81 17.99 7.72
C MET A 10 23.07 17.08 6.73
N LYS A 11 23.34 17.23 5.42
CA LYS A 11 22.81 16.36 4.36
C LYS A 11 23.48 14.98 4.37
N ASN A 12 24.80 14.94 4.52
CA ASN A 12 25.55 13.68 4.67
C ASN A 12 25.15 12.94 5.96
N LEU A 13 24.91 13.66 7.06
CA LEU A 13 24.44 13.08 8.30
C LEU A 13 23.04 12.47 8.15
N LYS A 14 22.10 13.17 7.50
CA LYS A 14 20.77 12.61 7.18
C LYS A 14 20.85 11.36 6.32
N SER A 15 21.65 11.38 5.25
CA SER A 15 21.83 10.23 4.35
C SER A 15 22.45 9.01 5.06
N PHE A 16 23.41 9.23 5.97
CA PHE A 16 23.99 8.17 6.80
C PHE A 16 22.96 7.55 7.76
N PHE A 17 22.14 8.39 8.41
CA PHE A 17 21.07 7.95 9.30
C PHE A 17 19.98 7.15 8.57
N GLU A 18 19.60 7.60 7.37
CA GLU A 18 18.57 6.96 6.53
C GLU A 18 19.04 5.65 5.88
N GLY A 19 20.34 5.48 5.64
CA GLY A 19 20.90 4.28 5.00
C GLY A 19 21.43 3.23 5.98
N THR A 20 22.73 3.27 6.25
CA THR A 20 23.46 2.21 6.97
C THR A 20 23.06 2.12 8.45
N PHE A 21 22.86 3.27 9.09
CA PHE A 21 22.48 3.32 10.51
C PHE A 21 21.10 2.70 10.76
N SER A 22 20.14 2.94 9.86
CA SER A 22 18.80 2.33 9.94
C SER A 22 18.84 0.80 9.88
N LYS A 23 19.78 0.21 9.12
CA LYS A 23 19.96 -1.26 9.05
C LYS A 23 20.50 -1.83 10.36
N ILE A 24 21.50 -1.16 10.96
CA ILE A 24 22.08 -1.56 12.25
C ILE A 24 21.01 -1.52 13.35
N ILE A 25 20.22 -0.45 13.39
CA ILE A 25 19.09 -0.30 14.32
C ILE A 25 18.05 -1.41 14.10
N GLY A 26 17.75 -1.75 12.84
CA GLY A 26 16.85 -2.87 12.53
C GLY A 26 17.32 -4.20 13.11
N ILE A 27 18.62 -4.52 12.97
CA ILE A 27 19.21 -5.73 13.57
C ILE A 27 19.12 -5.69 15.09
N LEU A 28 19.43 -4.55 15.71
CA LEU A 28 19.33 -4.37 17.17
C LEU A 28 17.89 -4.56 17.68
N ILE A 29 16.88 -4.17 16.91
CA ILE A 29 15.47 -4.38 17.28
C ILE A 29 15.14 -5.87 17.28
N ILE A 30 15.57 -6.61 16.25
CA ILE A 30 15.37 -8.05 16.17
C ILE A 30 16.05 -8.75 17.34
N LEU A 31 17.30 -8.40 17.65
CA LEU A 31 18.03 -8.97 18.78
C LEU A 31 17.38 -8.61 20.12
N SER A 32 16.91 -7.37 20.29
CA SER A 32 16.18 -6.94 21.49
C SER A 32 14.86 -7.68 21.68
N ILE A 33 14.19 -8.08 20.60
CA ILE A 33 12.95 -8.86 20.66
C ILE A 33 13.28 -10.32 20.96
N ALA A 34 14.31 -10.87 20.33
CA ALA A 34 14.79 -12.22 20.64
C ALA A 34 15.19 -12.35 22.12
N ASP A 35 15.88 -11.34 22.66
CA ASP A 35 16.16 -11.23 24.09
C ASP A 35 14.87 -11.27 24.94
N GLN A 36 13.87 -10.45 24.61
CA GLN A 36 12.58 -10.47 25.34
C GLN A 36 11.89 -11.85 25.29
N VAL A 37 11.94 -12.53 24.14
CA VAL A 37 11.36 -13.87 23.98
C VAL A 37 12.15 -14.90 24.78
N LEU A 38 13.48 -14.87 24.75
CA LEU A 38 14.32 -15.83 25.47
C LEU A 38 14.23 -15.64 26.99
N THR A 39 14.19 -14.40 27.46
CA THR A 39 14.01 -14.06 28.90
C THR A 39 12.62 -14.41 29.42
N SER A 40 11.64 -14.67 28.53
CA SER A 40 10.34 -15.20 28.94
C SER A 40 10.38 -16.68 29.34
N MET A 41 11.48 -17.39 29.07
CA MET A 41 11.70 -18.79 29.44
C MET A 41 12.38 -18.89 30.82
N GLU A 42 12.25 -20.03 31.50
CA GLU A 42 13.02 -20.30 32.73
C GLU A 42 14.51 -20.46 32.39
N LEU A 43 15.34 -19.56 32.92
CA LEU A 43 16.77 -19.48 32.65
C LEU A 43 17.59 -19.68 33.93
N THR A 44 18.83 -20.14 33.79
CA THR A 44 19.78 -20.16 34.90
C THR A 44 20.25 -18.73 35.23
N LEU A 45 20.50 -18.44 36.52
CA LEU A 45 20.93 -17.12 37.03
C LEU A 45 22.11 -16.47 36.29
N THR A 46 23.06 -17.27 35.77
CA THR A 46 24.20 -16.74 34.99
C THR A 46 23.78 -16.21 33.62
N VAL A 47 22.79 -16.86 33.00
CA VAL A 47 22.27 -16.51 31.68
C VAL A 47 21.33 -15.30 31.79
N GLU A 48 20.53 -15.22 32.86
CA GLU A 48 19.70 -14.03 33.14
C GLU A 48 20.53 -12.74 33.22
N ARG A 49 21.67 -12.76 33.93
CA ARG A 49 22.55 -11.59 34.01
C ARG A 49 23.08 -11.12 32.65
N ILE A 50 23.32 -12.03 31.71
CA ILE A 50 23.77 -11.68 30.36
C ILE A 50 22.65 -10.93 29.63
N PHE A 51 21.40 -11.41 29.74
CA PHE A 51 20.23 -10.76 29.16
C PHE A 51 19.93 -9.41 29.83
N ASP A 52 20.07 -9.27 31.15
CA ASP A 52 19.91 -7.98 31.84
C ASP A 52 20.92 -6.93 31.37
N VAL A 53 22.18 -7.32 31.20
CA VAL A 53 23.23 -6.44 30.66
C VAL A 53 22.91 -6.06 29.22
N PHE A 54 22.45 -7.02 28.41
CA PHE A 54 22.05 -6.77 27.03
C PHE A 54 20.82 -5.85 26.95
N TYR A 55 19.84 -6.03 27.82
CA TYR A 55 18.66 -5.16 27.96
C TYR A 55 19.07 -3.72 28.27
N LEU A 56 19.94 -3.51 29.27
CA LEU A 56 20.41 -2.18 29.63
C LEU A 56 21.21 -1.53 28.49
N LEU A 57 22.06 -2.31 27.80
CA LEU A 57 22.81 -1.85 26.65
C LEU A 57 21.87 -1.40 25.53
N THR A 58 20.90 -2.24 25.16
CA THR A 58 19.97 -1.93 24.06
C THR A 58 19.10 -0.72 24.38
N ILE A 59 18.52 -0.62 25.58
CA ILE A 59 17.76 0.57 26.00
C ILE A 59 18.59 1.83 25.93
N THR A 60 19.84 1.78 26.39
CA THR A 60 20.75 2.92 26.32
C THR A 60 20.98 3.35 24.87
N LEU A 61 21.30 2.39 23.99
CA LEU A 61 21.50 2.64 22.56
C LEU A 61 20.24 3.22 21.88
N PHE A 62 19.06 2.67 22.17
CA PHE A 62 17.80 3.18 21.63
C PHE A 62 17.44 4.56 22.18
N SER A 63 17.78 4.86 23.42
CA SER A 63 17.56 6.19 24.02
C SER A 63 18.43 7.24 23.35
N LEU A 64 19.72 6.93 23.14
CA LEU A 64 20.64 7.79 22.39
C LEU A 64 20.17 8.00 20.95
N GLU A 65 19.76 6.92 20.28
CA GLU A 65 19.24 7.01 18.91
C GLU A 65 17.98 7.87 18.82
N PHE A 66 17.04 7.71 19.75
CA PHE A 66 15.83 8.52 19.82
C PHE A 66 16.13 10.02 20.00
N LEU A 67 17.07 10.36 20.88
CA LEU A 67 17.50 11.75 21.09
C LEU A 67 18.13 12.34 19.83
N ILE A 68 19.05 11.60 19.19
CA ILE A 68 19.68 12.06 17.95
C ILE A 68 18.63 12.24 16.85
N ARG A 69 17.68 11.32 16.73
CA ARG A 69 16.59 11.40 15.74
C ARG A 69 15.73 12.65 15.93
N ILE A 70 15.36 12.99 17.16
CA ILE A 70 14.62 14.23 17.48
C ILE A 70 15.43 15.46 17.06
N ILE A 71 16.72 15.51 17.38
CA ILE A 71 17.59 16.66 17.13
C ILE A 71 17.83 16.88 15.62
N VAL A 72 18.05 15.79 14.87
CA VAL A 72 18.44 15.82 13.44
C VAL A 72 17.24 15.90 12.50
N ILE A 73 16.18 15.11 12.76
CA ILE A 73 15.02 15.02 11.86
C ILE A 73 13.98 16.09 12.19
N ARG A 74 13.84 16.48 13.47
CA ARG A 74 12.91 17.53 13.96
C ARG A 74 11.48 17.39 13.44
N LYS A 75 11.02 16.17 13.18
CA LYS A 75 9.67 15.86 12.72
C LYS A 75 9.08 14.79 13.63
N PHE A 76 7.89 15.04 14.14
CA PHE A 76 7.12 14.06 14.89
C PHE A 76 6.36 13.16 13.91
N ASP A 77 6.58 11.86 13.99
CA ASP A 77 5.85 10.86 13.22
C ASP A 77 5.38 9.69 14.11
N PHE A 78 4.52 8.84 13.56
CA PHE A 78 3.95 7.70 14.30
C PHE A 78 5.04 6.79 14.89
N LEU A 79 6.14 6.55 14.16
CA LEU A 79 7.22 5.67 14.62
C LEU A 79 7.95 6.29 15.82
N LEU A 80 8.23 7.59 15.78
CA LEU A 80 8.83 8.32 16.89
C LEU A 80 7.92 8.32 18.13
N ALA A 81 6.60 8.41 17.93
CA ALA A 81 5.63 8.31 19.03
C ALA A 81 5.68 6.93 19.72
N VAL A 82 5.73 5.85 18.93
CA VAL A 82 5.89 4.49 19.45
C VAL A 82 7.18 4.35 20.24
N ASP A 83 8.31 4.85 19.71
CA ASP A 83 9.60 4.79 20.40
C ASP A 83 9.57 5.54 21.74
N ALA A 84 8.93 6.71 21.77
CA ALA A 84 8.76 7.49 22.99
C ALA A 84 7.96 6.71 24.04
N ILE A 85 6.85 6.08 23.66
CA ILE A 85 6.03 5.25 24.57
C ILE A 85 6.87 4.11 25.14
N VAL A 86 7.63 3.39 24.32
CA VAL A 86 8.48 2.28 24.77
C VAL A 86 9.55 2.77 25.74
N LEU A 87 10.24 3.88 25.43
CA LEU A 87 11.29 4.43 26.28
C LEU A 87 10.77 5.01 27.59
N ILE A 88 9.66 5.76 27.54
CA ILE A 88 9.01 6.31 28.74
C ILE A 88 8.57 5.16 29.65
N ASN A 89 7.95 4.12 29.09
CA ASN A 89 7.55 2.96 29.87
C ASN A 89 8.76 2.26 30.50
N ALA A 90 9.84 2.05 29.74
CA ALA A 90 11.03 1.36 30.25
C ALA A 90 11.79 2.14 31.33
N ILE A 91 11.80 3.48 31.27
CA ILE A 91 12.56 4.32 32.20
C ILE A 91 11.75 4.69 33.44
N PHE A 92 10.45 4.97 33.28
CA PHE A 92 9.63 5.58 34.34
C PHE A 92 8.52 4.69 34.91
N ILE A 93 7.96 3.76 34.12
CA ILE A 93 6.73 3.04 34.50
C ILE A 93 7.04 1.59 34.92
N GLY A 94 7.73 0.83 34.08
CA GLY A 94 8.20 -0.54 34.38
C GLY A 94 7.11 -1.61 34.54
N LEU A 95 5.85 -1.34 34.18
CA LEU A 95 4.74 -2.27 34.44
C LEU A 95 4.72 -3.49 33.51
N VAL A 96 5.02 -3.29 32.21
CA VAL A 96 5.03 -4.33 31.18
C VAL A 96 6.16 -4.04 30.21
N ASP A 97 6.84 -5.08 29.71
CA ASP A 97 7.88 -4.90 28.70
C ASP A 97 7.29 -4.63 27.31
N LEU A 98 7.30 -3.35 26.90
CA LEU A 98 6.75 -2.88 25.64
C LEU A 98 7.75 -2.93 24.47
N ARG A 99 8.94 -3.54 24.62
CA ARG A 99 9.96 -3.56 23.55
C ARG A 99 9.45 -4.16 22.24
N MET A 100 8.50 -5.11 22.29
CA MET A 100 7.82 -5.65 21.10
C MET A 100 7.18 -4.58 20.20
N LEU A 101 6.71 -3.45 20.74
CA LEU A 101 6.13 -2.37 19.93
C LEU A 101 7.17 -1.77 18.95
N ARG A 102 8.48 -1.94 19.20
CA ARG A 102 9.51 -1.51 18.26
C ARG A 102 9.47 -2.25 16.92
N LEU A 103 8.73 -3.36 16.79
CA LEU A 103 8.43 -4.00 15.50
C LEU A 103 7.78 -3.03 14.51
N PHE A 104 7.03 -2.02 14.98
CA PHE A 104 6.52 -0.98 14.10
C PHE A 104 7.63 -0.25 13.31
N ARG A 105 8.87 -0.22 13.81
CA ARG A 105 10.01 0.33 13.05
C ARG A 105 10.36 -0.49 11.81
N LEU A 106 9.97 -1.76 11.71
CA LEU A 106 10.13 -2.52 10.45
C LEU A 106 9.34 -1.86 9.31
N PHE A 107 8.27 -1.10 9.61
CA PHE A 107 7.58 -0.27 8.62
C PHE A 107 8.43 0.85 8.03
N GLN A 108 9.60 1.16 8.60
CA GLN A 108 10.55 2.11 8.00
C GLN A 108 11.23 1.55 6.74
N ILE A 109 11.40 0.22 6.63
CA ILE A 109 12.00 -0.41 5.42
C ILE A 109 11.12 -0.10 4.21
N PHE A 110 9.81 -0.09 4.44
CA PHE A 110 8.78 0.23 3.48
C PHE A 110 8.74 1.72 3.08
N ARG A 111 9.33 2.65 3.85
CA ARG A 111 9.46 4.07 3.46
C ARG A 111 10.44 4.30 2.30
N ALA A 112 11.50 3.49 2.19
CA ALA A 112 12.51 3.63 1.13
C ALA A 112 12.05 3.01 -0.20
N SER A 113 11.03 2.16 -0.14
CA SER A 113 10.46 1.53 -1.31
C SER A 113 9.48 2.49 -1.99
N LYS A 114 9.84 2.98 -3.19
CA LYS A 114 8.90 3.71 -4.07
C LYS A 114 7.63 2.89 -4.41
N PHE A 115 7.65 1.60 -4.12
CA PHE A 115 6.56 0.64 -4.35
C PHE A 115 5.34 0.82 -3.43
N LEU A 116 5.37 1.69 -2.41
CA LEU A 116 4.27 1.89 -1.46
C LEU A 116 3.48 3.20 -1.59
N VAL A 117 3.58 3.89 -2.73
CA VAL A 117 2.59 4.92 -3.06
C VAL A 117 1.37 4.20 -3.65
N PRO A 118 0.46 3.70 -2.79
CA PRO A 118 -0.56 4.63 -2.29
C PRO A 118 -1.12 4.33 -0.88
N THR A 119 -0.30 4.34 0.19
CA THR A 119 -0.83 4.33 1.58
C THR A 119 -1.87 5.43 1.81
N ASN A 120 -1.70 6.59 1.16
CA ASN A 120 -2.67 7.68 1.19
C ASN A 120 -4.02 7.28 0.59
N THR A 121 -4.04 6.45 -0.47
CA THR A 121 -5.30 5.98 -1.06
C THR A 121 -6.03 5.06 -0.11
N LEU A 122 -5.36 4.08 0.52
CA LEU A 122 -6.00 3.21 1.49
C LEU A 122 -6.60 4.00 2.67
N ILE A 123 -5.83 4.92 3.25
CA ILE A 123 -6.31 5.77 4.37
C ILE A 123 -7.47 6.66 3.90
N LYS A 124 -7.34 7.29 2.73
CA LYS A 124 -8.41 8.11 2.14
C LYS A 124 -9.68 7.29 1.93
N THR A 125 -9.56 6.08 1.38
CA THR A 125 -10.68 5.15 1.18
C THR A 125 -11.35 4.80 2.51
N ILE A 126 -10.59 4.48 3.57
CA ILE A 126 -11.14 4.22 4.90
C ILE A 126 -11.92 5.43 5.42
N VAL A 127 -11.35 6.63 5.32
CA VAL A 127 -12.00 7.88 5.79
C VAL A 127 -13.26 8.20 4.99
N MET A 128 -13.24 7.98 3.68
CA MET A 128 -14.39 8.18 2.79
C MET A 128 -15.50 7.16 3.06
N GLN A 129 -15.14 5.90 3.31
CA GLN A 129 -16.09 4.80 3.57
C GLN A 129 -16.45 4.63 5.05
N ARG A 130 -16.02 5.54 5.94
CA ARG A 130 -16.18 5.40 7.40
C ARG A 130 -17.61 5.11 7.84
N ASN A 131 -18.61 5.71 7.21
CA ASN A 131 -20.02 5.52 7.58
C ASN A 131 -20.51 4.12 7.21
N ALA A 132 -20.13 3.63 6.03
CA ALA A 132 -20.45 2.27 5.58
C ALA A 132 -19.75 1.22 6.46
N LEU A 133 -18.48 1.45 6.80
CA LEU A 133 -17.72 0.60 7.71
C LEU A 133 -18.34 0.58 9.11
N LEU A 134 -18.63 1.75 9.69
CA LEU A 134 -19.30 1.83 10.99
C LEU A 134 -20.66 1.13 10.98
N GLY A 135 -21.46 1.29 9.92
CA GLY A 135 -22.71 0.58 9.75
C GLY A 135 -22.55 -0.95 9.74
N SER A 136 -21.55 -1.45 8.99
CA SER A 136 -21.24 -2.88 8.97
C SER A 136 -20.79 -3.42 10.34
N GLN A 137 -19.98 -2.66 11.09
CA GLN A 137 -19.54 -3.06 12.43
C GLN A 137 -20.69 -3.00 13.45
N MET A 138 -21.57 -2.01 13.37
CA MET A 138 -22.78 -1.97 14.20
C MET A 138 -23.65 -3.20 13.96
N MET A 139 -23.83 -3.61 12.70
CA MET A 139 -24.57 -4.83 12.37
C MET A 139 -23.92 -6.07 13.00
N VAL A 140 -22.58 -6.22 12.90
CA VAL A 140 -21.80 -7.31 13.54
C VAL A 140 -22.03 -7.35 15.04
N ILE A 141 -21.92 -6.20 15.71
CA ILE A 141 -22.13 -6.11 17.16
C ILE A 141 -23.58 -6.47 17.53
N SER A 142 -24.56 -5.99 16.76
CA SER A 142 -25.97 -6.34 17.00
C SER A 142 -26.23 -7.84 16.88
N ILE A 143 -25.74 -8.48 15.83
CA ILE A 143 -25.93 -9.93 15.64
C ILE A 143 -25.16 -10.73 16.68
N LEU A 144 -23.93 -10.31 17.04
CA LEU A 144 -23.17 -10.89 18.13
C LEU A 144 -23.99 -10.89 19.43
N LEU A 145 -24.57 -9.75 19.81
CA LEU A 145 -25.37 -9.64 21.03
C LEU A 145 -26.61 -10.53 20.98
N VAL A 146 -27.31 -10.59 19.84
CA VAL A 146 -28.49 -11.44 19.66
C VAL A 146 -28.11 -12.92 19.81
N VAL A 147 -27.11 -13.38 19.06
CA VAL A 147 -26.67 -14.79 19.09
C VAL A 147 -26.14 -15.18 20.47
N SER A 148 -25.36 -14.32 21.11
CA SER A 148 -24.80 -14.57 22.44
C SER A 148 -25.88 -14.63 23.52
N THR A 149 -26.93 -13.82 23.39
CA THR A 149 -28.08 -13.86 24.30
C THR A 149 -28.91 -15.14 24.08
N LEU A 150 -29.14 -15.51 22.82
CA LEU A 150 -29.89 -16.73 22.49
C LEU A 150 -29.16 -17.98 22.97
N ILE A 151 -27.86 -18.10 22.70
CA ILE A 151 -27.10 -19.28 23.12
C ILE A 151 -26.98 -19.36 24.66
N TYR A 152 -26.88 -18.22 25.34
CA TYR A 152 -26.96 -18.16 26.80
C TYR A 152 -28.26 -18.80 27.32
N PHE A 153 -29.42 -18.40 26.78
CA PHE A 153 -30.69 -18.97 27.21
C PHE A 153 -30.88 -20.46 26.84
N LEU A 154 -30.18 -20.94 25.80
CA LEU A 154 -30.26 -22.34 25.37
C LEU A 154 -29.28 -23.26 26.12
N GLU A 155 -28.11 -22.77 26.52
CA GLU A 155 -27.03 -23.60 27.08
C GLU A 155 -26.73 -23.29 28.55
N SER A 156 -27.21 -22.19 29.15
CA SER A 156 -26.86 -21.82 30.54
C SER A 156 -27.25 -22.88 31.58
N GLU A 157 -28.34 -23.62 31.37
CA GLU A 157 -28.73 -24.73 32.25
C GLU A 157 -27.84 -25.97 32.05
N ALA A 158 -27.46 -26.27 30.81
CA ALA A 158 -26.66 -27.44 30.47
C ALA A 158 -25.16 -27.22 30.74
N GLN A 159 -24.68 -25.98 30.61
CA GLN A 159 -23.28 -25.58 30.69
C GLN A 159 -23.11 -24.25 31.46
N PRO A 160 -23.45 -24.19 32.76
CA PRO A 160 -23.40 -22.95 33.54
C PRO A 160 -21.97 -22.38 33.69
N GLU A 161 -20.94 -23.22 33.62
CA GLU A 161 -19.55 -22.77 33.72
C GLU A 161 -19.06 -22.05 32.44
N ILE A 162 -19.68 -22.37 31.30
CA ILE A 162 -19.25 -21.90 29.97
C ILE A 162 -20.19 -20.80 29.45
N PHE A 163 -21.50 -21.06 29.50
CA PHE A 163 -22.56 -20.15 29.06
C PHE A 163 -23.30 -19.53 30.26
N GLY A 164 -22.65 -19.36 31.42
CA GLY A 164 -23.26 -18.84 32.64
C GLY A 164 -23.58 -17.34 32.64
N SER A 165 -23.16 -16.60 31.62
CA SER A 165 -23.53 -15.20 31.44
C SER A 165 -23.49 -14.79 29.97
N ILE A 166 -24.21 -13.74 29.59
CA ILE A 166 -24.18 -13.21 28.22
C ILE A 166 -22.75 -12.81 27.80
N PRO A 167 -21.94 -12.10 28.63
CA PRO A 167 -20.56 -11.82 28.27
C PRO A 167 -19.69 -13.07 28.07
N ALA A 168 -19.91 -14.14 28.84
CA ALA A 168 -19.22 -15.42 28.62
C ALA A 168 -19.65 -16.05 27.28
N ALA A 169 -20.95 -16.03 26.97
CA ALA A 169 -21.48 -16.47 25.68
C ALA A 169 -20.96 -15.63 24.49
N MET A 170 -20.67 -14.34 24.71
CA MET A 170 -20.07 -13.47 23.69
C MET A 170 -18.68 -13.95 23.26
N TRP A 171 -17.91 -14.63 24.11
CA TRP A 171 -16.62 -15.21 23.71
C TRP A 171 -16.81 -16.22 22.57
N TRP A 172 -17.75 -17.15 22.74
CA TRP A 172 -18.13 -18.10 21.70
C TRP A 172 -18.69 -17.42 20.45
N GLY A 173 -19.56 -16.42 20.65
CA GLY A 173 -20.15 -15.64 19.55
C GLY A 173 -19.08 -14.91 18.72
N ILE A 174 -18.09 -14.29 19.37
CA ILE A 174 -16.95 -13.64 18.70
C ILE A 174 -16.16 -14.68 17.93
N ALA A 175 -15.73 -15.78 18.57
CA ALA A 175 -14.94 -16.82 17.92
C ALA A 175 -15.65 -17.46 16.71
N THR A 176 -16.96 -17.64 16.80
CA THR A 176 -17.79 -18.25 15.74
C THR A 176 -18.07 -17.28 14.60
N LEU A 177 -18.52 -16.04 14.91
CA LEU A 177 -18.83 -15.03 13.89
C LEU A 177 -17.59 -14.55 13.15
N THR A 178 -16.43 -14.50 13.81
CA THR A 178 -15.14 -14.13 13.20
C THR A 178 -14.44 -15.29 12.50
N THR A 179 -15.08 -16.45 12.39
CA THR A 179 -14.55 -17.66 11.73
C THR A 179 -13.25 -18.21 12.35
N VAL A 180 -12.94 -17.87 13.60
CA VAL A 180 -11.74 -18.35 14.31
C VAL A 180 -11.95 -19.76 14.85
N GLY A 181 -13.04 -19.98 15.61
CA GLY A 181 -13.45 -21.30 16.08
C GLY A 181 -12.38 -22.08 16.86
N TYR A 182 -11.90 -21.54 17.99
CA TYR A 182 -10.90 -22.22 18.83
C TYR A 182 -11.30 -23.64 19.29
N GLY A 183 -12.61 -23.90 19.41
CA GLY A 183 -13.15 -25.20 19.84
C GLY A 183 -13.08 -25.45 21.35
N ASP A 184 -12.71 -24.44 22.13
CA ASP A 184 -12.70 -24.42 23.59
C ASP A 184 -14.10 -24.35 24.19
N VAL A 185 -15.02 -23.67 23.51
CA VAL A 185 -16.43 -23.53 23.88
C VAL A 185 -17.30 -23.95 22.70
N VAL A 186 -18.22 -24.89 22.93
CA VAL A 186 -19.20 -25.34 21.93
C VAL A 186 -20.53 -25.71 22.60
N PRO A 187 -21.68 -25.41 21.96
CA PRO A 187 -22.97 -25.83 22.49
C PRO A 187 -23.12 -27.35 22.48
N SER A 188 -23.69 -27.87 23.55
CA SER A 188 -23.94 -29.30 23.72
C SER A 188 -25.37 -29.71 23.33
N THR A 189 -26.34 -28.80 23.46
CA THR A 189 -27.75 -29.09 23.18
C THR A 189 -28.00 -29.15 21.68
N GLU A 190 -28.99 -29.95 21.26
CA GLU A 190 -29.37 -30.07 19.86
C GLU A 190 -29.86 -28.73 19.27
N VAL A 191 -30.63 -27.96 20.06
CA VAL A 191 -31.10 -26.63 19.64
C VAL A 191 -29.95 -25.63 19.56
N GLY A 192 -29.00 -25.68 20.50
CA GLY A 192 -27.79 -24.86 20.48
C GLY A 192 -26.92 -25.13 19.26
N LYS A 193 -26.76 -26.39 18.85
CA LYS A 193 -26.03 -26.77 17.61
C LYS A 193 -26.72 -26.25 16.35
N ILE A 194 -28.05 -26.29 16.29
CA ILE A 194 -28.81 -25.72 15.16
C ILE A 194 -28.58 -24.22 15.08
N LEU A 195 -28.70 -23.50 16.20
CA LEU A 195 -28.41 -22.07 16.27
C LEU A 195 -26.98 -21.77 15.83
N ALA A 196 -26.00 -22.51 16.35
CA ALA A 196 -24.59 -22.38 16.00
C ALA A 196 -24.33 -22.55 14.50
N SER A 197 -25.01 -23.52 13.86
CA SER A 197 -24.89 -23.75 12.43
C SER A 197 -25.35 -22.52 11.63
N PHE A 198 -26.50 -21.92 11.99
CA PHE A 198 -26.95 -20.67 11.38
C PHE A 198 -26.00 -19.51 11.66
N THR A 199 -25.47 -19.39 12.88
CA THR A 199 -24.49 -18.38 13.24
C THR A 199 -23.24 -18.44 12.37
N MET A 200 -22.73 -19.64 12.08
CA MET A 200 -21.55 -19.81 11.22
C MET A 200 -21.80 -19.30 9.80
N PHE A 201 -22.95 -19.63 9.20
CA PHE A 201 -23.32 -19.12 7.87
C PHE A 201 -23.45 -17.60 7.85
N ILE A 202 -24.08 -17.02 8.88
CA ILE A 202 -24.23 -15.57 9.01
C ILE A 202 -22.86 -14.89 9.17
N GLY A 203 -21.97 -15.45 10.00
CA GLY A 203 -20.64 -14.91 10.28
C GLY A 203 -19.81 -14.67 9.02
N ILE A 204 -19.78 -15.64 8.10
CA ILE A 204 -19.06 -15.54 6.82
C ILE A 204 -19.52 -14.30 6.03
N GLY A 205 -20.83 -14.10 5.88
CA GLY A 205 -21.37 -12.96 5.12
C GLY A 205 -21.11 -11.62 5.81
N MET A 206 -21.16 -11.58 7.14
CA MET A 206 -21.03 -10.35 7.91
C MET A 206 -19.60 -9.78 7.92
N PHE A 207 -18.60 -10.63 8.15
CA PHE A 207 -17.20 -10.17 8.14
C PHE A 207 -16.66 -9.95 6.72
N ALA A 208 -17.27 -10.58 5.71
CA ALA A 208 -16.96 -10.28 4.30
C ALA A 208 -17.35 -8.86 3.89
N LEU A 209 -18.39 -8.27 4.49
CA LEU A 209 -18.93 -6.98 4.07
C LEU A 209 -17.94 -5.80 4.27
N PRO A 210 -17.33 -5.56 5.44
CA PRO A 210 -16.32 -4.50 5.59
C PRO A 210 -15.13 -4.67 4.65
N ALA A 211 -14.66 -5.92 4.47
CA ALA A 211 -13.57 -6.23 3.55
C ALA A 211 -13.96 -5.93 2.10
N ALA A 212 -15.16 -6.30 1.67
CA ALA A 212 -15.69 -6.03 0.33
C ALA A 212 -15.88 -4.53 0.07
N ILE A 213 -16.40 -3.77 1.05
CA ILE A 213 -16.54 -2.31 0.97
C ILE A 213 -15.18 -1.64 0.76
N LEU A 214 -14.16 -2.05 1.53
CA LEU A 214 -12.81 -1.51 1.36
C LEU A 214 -12.19 -1.90 0.03
N ALA A 215 -12.32 -3.16 -0.37
CA ALA A 215 -11.76 -3.67 -1.61
C ALA A 215 -12.36 -2.97 -2.83
N SER A 216 -13.69 -2.83 -2.90
CA SER A 216 -14.38 -2.18 -4.02
C SER A 216 -14.04 -0.69 -4.09
N ALA A 217 -14.04 0.01 -2.95
CA ALA A 217 -13.73 1.43 -2.91
C ALA A 217 -12.24 1.72 -3.20
N TYR A 218 -11.33 0.83 -2.77
CA TYR A 218 -9.91 0.93 -3.10
C TYR A 218 -9.68 0.69 -4.59
N TYR A 219 -10.34 -0.32 -5.16
CA TYR A 219 -10.27 -0.61 -6.59
C TYR A 219 -10.80 0.56 -7.44
N GLU A 220 -11.95 1.14 -7.07
CA GLU A 220 -12.51 2.31 -7.75
C GLU A 220 -11.56 3.52 -7.69
N GLU A 221 -10.94 3.78 -6.54
CA GLU A 221 -10.00 4.91 -6.39
C GLU A 221 -8.71 4.70 -7.20
N ILE A 222 -8.19 3.46 -7.29
CA ILE A 222 -7.07 3.13 -8.18
C ILE A 222 -7.47 3.36 -9.64
N GLN A 223 -8.63 2.87 -10.07
CA GLN A 223 -9.09 3.03 -11.46
C GLN A 223 -9.24 4.51 -11.83
N LYS A 224 -9.82 5.33 -10.94
CA LYS A 224 -9.89 6.79 -11.14
C LYS A 224 -8.52 7.43 -11.24
N ARG A 225 -7.57 7.06 -10.37
CA ARG A 225 -6.21 7.58 -10.40
C ARG A 225 -5.50 7.21 -11.71
N ASN A 226 -5.57 5.95 -12.13
CA ASN A 226 -4.92 5.49 -13.36
C ASN A 226 -5.54 6.16 -14.59
N PHE A 227 -6.87 6.31 -14.62
CA PHE A 227 -7.55 7.08 -15.66
C PHE A 227 -7.05 8.53 -15.72
N LEU A 228 -6.95 9.23 -14.58
CA LEU A 228 -6.47 10.61 -14.55
C LEU A 228 -5.01 10.75 -15.00
N ILE A 229 -4.12 9.85 -14.58
CA ILE A 229 -2.71 9.85 -15.02
C ILE A 229 -2.65 9.67 -16.54
N THR A 230 -3.42 8.72 -17.07
CA THR A 230 -3.46 8.44 -18.51
C THR A 230 -4.07 9.61 -19.27
N PHE A 231 -5.15 10.21 -18.77
CA PHE A 231 -5.78 11.40 -19.35
C PHE A 231 -4.82 12.59 -19.38
N GLU A 232 -4.14 12.89 -18.27
CA GLU A 232 -3.15 13.97 -18.18
C GLU A 232 -1.98 13.73 -19.15
N ALA A 233 -1.50 12.48 -19.24
CA ALA A 233 -0.45 12.12 -20.19
C ALA A 233 -0.91 12.28 -21.64
N ILE A 234 -2.12 11.81 -21.99
CA ILE A 234 -2.70 12.00 -23.33
C ILE A 234 -2.82 13.49 -23.64
N ALA A 235 -3.40 14.27 -22.73
CA ALA A 235 -3.64 15.70 -22.90
C ALA A 235 -2.32 16.51 -22.95
N ALA A 236 -1.24 16.03 -22.35
CA ALA A 236 0.08 16.67 -22.42
C ALA A 236 0.72 16.55 -23.82
N ILE A 237 0.37 15.52 -24.61
CA ILE A 237 0.94 15.28 -25.92
C ILE A 237 0.54 16.43 -26.88
N PRO A 238 1.49 17.14 -27.51
CA PRO A 238 1.20 18.26 -28.40
C PRO A 238 0.29 17.91 -29.59
N LEU A 239 0.21 16.62 -29.94
CA LEU A 239 -0.71 16.09 -30.93
C LEU A 239 -2.18 16.12 -30.44
N PHE A 240 -2.43 15.88 -29.15
CA PHE A 240 -3.78 15.69 -28.59
C PHE A 240 -4.29 16.85 -27.73
N GLN A 241 -3.48 17.90 -27.50
CA GLN A 241 -3.82 19.04 -26.62
C GLN A 241 -5.16 19.74 -26.94
N GLN A 242 -5.62 19.71 -28.20
CA GLN A 242 -6.85 20.38 -28.64
C GLN A 242 -8.06 19.45 -28.70
N LEU A 243 -7.89 18.17 -28.38
CA LEU A 243 -8.99 17.21 -28.47
C LEU A 243 -10.05 17.46 -27.38
N PRO A 244 -11.35 17.33 -27.73
CA PRO A 244 -12.39 17.35 -26.73
C PRO A 244 -12.26 16.14 -25.79
N VAL A 245 -12.75 16.26 -24.56
CA VAL A 245 -12.70 15.18 -23.54
C VAL A 245 -13.27 13.87 -24.07
N GLY A 246 -14.33 13.93 -24.90
CA GLY A 246 -14.91 12.76 -25.54
C GLY A 246 -13.94 12.01 -26.48
N ALA A 247 -13.09 12.72 -27.22
CA ALA A 247 -12.08 12.12 -28.09
C ALA A 247 -10.95 11.46 -27.28
N ILE A 248 -10.52 12.10 -26.18
CA ILE A 248 -9.50 11.53 -25.28
C ILE A 248 -10.01 10.22 -24.65
N ASN A 249 -11.28 10.17 -24.26
CA ASN A 249 -11.89 8.93 -23.76
C ASN A 249 -11.84 7.81 -24.80
N LYS A 250 -12.07 8.13 -26.08
CA LYS A 250 -12.01 7.16 -27.18
C LYS A 250 -10.60 6.67 -27.47
N ILE A 251 -9.60 7.55 -27.37
CA ILE A 251 -8.19 7.13 -27.40
C ILE A 251 -7.91 6.17 -26.24
N ASN A 252 -8.35 6.50 -25.02
CA ASN A 252 -8.12 5.68 -23.84
C ASN A 252 -8.75 4.28 -23.94
N GLU A 253 -9.87 4.13 -24.66
CA GLU A 253 -10.51 2.83 -24.96
C GLU A 253 -9.68 1.95 -25.92
N LYS A 254 -8.80 2.55 -26.74
CA LYS A 254 -7.94 1.86 -27.71
C LYS A 254 -6.51 1.58 -27.20
N LEU A 255 -6.19 1.96 -25.96
CA LEU A 255 -4.86 1.74 -25.40
C LEU A 255 -4.63 0.27 -25.01
N ASP A 256 -3.56 -0.33 -25.56
CA ASP A 256 -3.12 -1.68 -25.23
C ASP A 256 -2.08 -1.67 -24.10
N VAL A 257 -2.19 -2.59 -23.14
CA VAL A 257 -1.21 -2.71 -22.06
C VAL A 257 0.01 -3.52 -22.51
N LYS A 258 1.21 -2.97 -22.33
CA LYS A 258 2.50 -3.65 -22.50
C LYS A 258 3.27 -3.69 -21.18
N LEU A 259 3.80 -4.86 -20.85
CA LEU A 259 4.63 -5.08 -19.67
C LEU A 259 6.06 -5.34 -20.09
N PHE A 260 7.00 -4.67 -19.45
CA PHE A 260 8.43 -4.82 -19.68
C PHE A 260 9.13 -5.09 -18.35
N GLN A 261 10.07 -6.03 -18.34
CA GLN A 261 10.91 -6.32 -17.19
C GLN A 261 12.10 -5.37 -17.13
N ARG A 262 12.72 -5.26 -15.95
CA ARG A 262 13.95 -4.49 -15.80
C ARG A 262 15.05 -4.95 -16.78
N ASN A 263 15.69 -3.98 -17.42
CA ASN A 263 16.68 -4.09 -18.48
C ASN A 263 16.15 -4.68 -19.81
N GLU A 264 14.84 -4.87 -19.94
CA GLU A 264 14.23 -5.23 -21.21
C GLU A 264 14.21 -4.02 -22.15
N GLU A 265 14.54 -4.27 -23.41
CA GLU A 265 14.54 -3.26 -24.45
C GLU A 265 13.13 -3.15 -25.06
N ILE A 266 12.62 -1.92 -25.16
CA ILE A 266 11.28 -1.64 -25.69
C ILE A 266 11.33 -1.58 -27.22
N PHE A 267 12.33 -0.85 -27.76
CA PHE A 267 12.68 -0.85 -29.18
C PHE A 267 14.09 -0.29 -29.38
N LYS A 268 14.69 -0.58 -30.53
CA LYS A 268 15.99 -0.06 -30.96
C LYS A 268 15.85 1.14 -31.87
N LYS A 269 16.86 2.00 -31.84
CA LYS A 269 17.06 3.01 -32.88
C LYS A 269 17.12 2.34 -34.26
N GLY A 270 16.29 2.82 -35.18
CA GLY A 270 16.20 2.30 -36.54
C GLY A 270 15.04 1.34 -36.78
N ASP A 271 14.41 0.79 -35.73
CA ASP A 271 13.22 -0.04 -35.88
C ASP A 271 12.07 0.76 -36.54
N GLU A 272 11.19 0.09 -37.27
CA GLU A 272 10.00 0.78 -37.78
C GLU A 272 9.09 1.21 -36.62
N GLY A 273 8.59 2.44 -36.69
CA GLY A 273 7.69 2.99 -35.69
C GLY A 273 6.26 3.06 -36.22
N ASP A 274 5.35 2.33 -35.57
CA ASP A 274 3.91 2.30 -35.88
C ASP A 274 3.02 2.58 -34.64
N ALA A 275 3.63 2.85 -33.50
CA ALA A 275 2.93 3.07 -32.23
C ALA A 275 3.65 4.07 -31.33
N MET A 276 2.90 4.69 -30.43
CA MET A 276 3.46 5.48 -29.34
C MET A 276 3.17 4.83 -28.00
N PHE A 277 3.91 5.24 -26.97
CA PHE A 277 3.80 4.68 -25.63
C PHE A 277 3.63 5.78 -24.57
N ILE A 278 2.82 5.48 -23.56
CA ILE A 278 2.62 6.28 -22.35
C ILE A 278 3.05 5.44 -21.15
N ILE A 279 3.83 6.02 -20.24
CA ILE A 279 4.33 5.31 -19.06
C ILE A 279 3.28 5.40 -17.94
N GLU A 280 2.64 4.28 -17.60
CA GLU A 280 1.72 4.20 -16.45
C GLU A 280 2.49 3.92 -15.15
N GLN A 281 3.45 2.99 -15.19
CA GLN A 281 4.28 2.58 -14.06
C GLN A 281 5.69 2.22 -14.51
N GLY A 282 6.69 2.47 -13.66
CA GLY A 282 8.08 2.12 -13.90
C GLY A 282 8.93 3.32 -14.34
N GLN A 283 10.10 3.04 -14.89
CA GLN A 283 11.02 4.05 -15.40
C GLN A 283 11.70 3.50 -16.67
N VAL A 284 11.80 4.35 -17.67
CA VAL A 284 12.41 4.03 -18.96
C VAL A 284 13.56 4.97 -19.23
N LYS A 285 14.68 4.42 -19.72
CA LYS A 285 15.85 5.18 -20.14
C LYS A 285 15.86 5.31 -21.66
N VAL A 286 16.03 6.54 -22.14
CA VAL A 286 16.36 6.84 -23.54
C VAL A 286 17.88 6.77 -23.70
N ASP A 287 18.36 5.87 -24.55
CA ASP A 287 19.79 5.65 -24.80
C ASP A 287 20.33 6.66 -25.82
N LEU A 288 20.77 7.81 -25.30
CA LEU A 288 21.42 8.92 -26.01
C LEU A 288 22.81 9.17 -25.40
N GLU A 289 23.63 10.04 -26.00
CA GLU A 289 24.91 10.47 -25.42
C GLU A 289 24.73 10.98 -23.98
N ASP A 290 23.69 11.76 -23.74
CA ASP A 290 23.20 12.15 -22.43
C ASP A 290 21.88 11.41 -22.12
N PRO A 291 21.88 10.37 -21.25
CA PRO A 291 20.69 9.57 -20.98
C PRO A 291 19.56 10.38 -20.33
N VAL A 292 18.36 10.26 -20.91
CA VAL A 292 17.12 10.85 -20.35
C VAL A 292 16.30 9.75 -19.70
N TYR A 293 15.76 10.02 -18.51
CA TYR A 293 14.91 9.08 -17.78
C TYR A 293 13.47 9.59 -17.77
N LEU A 294 12.55 8.76 -18.25
CA LEU A 294 11.12 9.03 -18.31
C LEU A 294 10.40 8.17 -17.26
N GLY A 295 9.43 8.76 -16.57
CA GLY A 295 8.66 8.14 -15.50
C GLY A 295 7.16 8.17 -15.74
N PRO A 296 6.34 7.81 -14.73
CA PRO A 296 4.89 7.78 -14.86
C PRO A 296 4.31 9.13 -15.29
N GLY A 297 3.49 9.13 -16.34
CA GLY A 297 2.90 10.31 -16.96
C GLY A 297 3.66 10.86 -18.18
N ASP A 298 4.92 10.44 -18.38
CA ASP A 298 5.67 10.76 -19.60
C ASP A 298 5.26 9.85 -20.76
N PHE A 299 5.58 10.26 -21.99
CA PHE A 299 5.27 9.53 -23.22
C PHE A 299 6.46 9.58 -24.20
N PHE A 300 6.44 8.69 -25.20
CA PHE A 300 7.43 8.69 -26.29
C PHE A 300 6.89 8.01 -27.54
N GLY A 301 7.49 8.33 -28.69
CA GLY A 301 7.17 7.70 -29.98
C GLY A 301 5.93 8.29 -30.67
N GLU A 302 5.45 9.45 -30.21
CA GLU A 302 4.33 10.19 -30.79
C GLU A 302 4.55 10.54 -32.28
N MET A 303 5.81 10.70 -32.70
CA MET A 303 6.13 10.93 -34.11
C MET A 303 5.75 9.74 -35.01
N ALA A 304 5.77 8.51 -34.47
CA ALA A 304 5.39 7.32 -35.23
C ALA A 304 3.90 7.30 -35.62
N LEU A 305 3.05 8.03 -34.90
CA LEU A 305 1.64 8.19 -35.26
C LEU A 305 1.46 9.13 -36.46
N ILE A 306 2.35 10.11 -36.62
CA ILE A 306 2.28 11.13 -37.67
C ILE A 306 2.97 10.60 -38.93
N SER A 307 4.23 10.18 -38.81
CA SER A 307 5.08 9.75 -39.91
C SER A 307 5.50 8.29 -39.79
N ASN A 308 5.66 7.58 -40.91
CA ASN A 308 6.26 6.23 -40.95
C ASN A 308 7.80 6.29 -40.79
N SER A 309 8.29 7.13 -39.86
CA SER A 309 9.71 7.31 -39.60
C SER A 309 10.23 6.22 -38.66
N PRO A 310 11.46 5.73 -38.86
CA PRO A 310 12.09 4.78 -37.93
C PRO A 310 12.33 5.42 -36.55
N ARG A 311 12.49 4.59 -35.51
CA ARG A 311 12.75 5.01 -34.13
C ARG A 311 14.06 5.80 -34.02
N ASN A 312 14.03 6.97 -33.37
CA ASN A 312 15.18 7.87 -33.28
C ASN A 312 16.20 7.51 -32.19
N ALA A 313 15.80 6.68 -31.21
CA ALA A 313 16.63 6.27 -30.08
C ALA A 313 16.24 4.86 -29.61
N THR A 314 17.13 4.21 -28.88
CA THR A 314 16.86 2.92 -28.20
C THR A 314 16.29 3.21 -26.81
N LEU A 315 15.22 2.52 -26.44
CA LEU A 315 14.52 2.69 -25.16
C LEU A 315 14.65 1.39 -24.35
N VAL A 316 15.07 1.50 -23.09
CA VAL A 316 15.26 0.35 -22.19
C VAL A 316 14.56 0.60 -20.86
N ALA A 317 13.78 -0.37 -20.40
CA ALA A 317 13.16 -0.31 -19.08
C ALA A 317 14.23 -0.43 -17.98
N THR A 318 14.32 0.53 -17.06
CA THR A 318 15.28 0.47 -15.95
C THR A 318 14.71 -0.19 -14.69
N ASP A 319 13.38 -0.28 -14.63
CA ASP A 319 12.58 -0.99 -13.64
C ASP A 319 11.49 -1.80 -14.36
N ASP A 320 10.84 -2.74 -13.67
CA ASP A 320 9.63 -3.38 -14.19
C ASP A 320 8.57 -2.30 -14.49
N SER A 321 8.14 -2.24 -15.75
CA SER A 321 7.39 -1.12 -16.30
C SER A 321 6.10 -1.58 -16.98
N LYS A 322 5.03 -0.81 -16.78
CA LYS A 322 3.74 -0.98 -17.44
C LYS A 322 3.48 0.25 -18.31
N LEU A 323 3.35 0.03 -19.60
CA LEU A 323 3.16 1.06 -20.61
C LEU A 323 1.81 0.87 -21.30
N PHE A 324 1.19 1.97 -21.71
CA PHE A 324 0.07 1.95 -22.66
C PHE A 324 0.60 2.21 -24.07
N GLU A 325 0.29 1.31 -24.99
CA GLU A 325 0.58 1.42 -26.42
C GLU A 325 -0.65 1.97 -27.14
N LEU A 326 -0.45 2.98 -27.98
CA LEU A 326 -1.44 3.41 -28.97
C LEU A 326 -0.85 3.18 -30.35
N LYS A 327 -1.44 2.29 -31.14
CA LYS A 327 -1.00 2.07 -32.51
C LYS A 327 -1.58 3.12 -33.44
N LYS A 328 -0.86 3.36 -34.53
CA LYS A 328 -1.31 4.21 -35.61
C LYS A 328 -2.61 3.70 -36.24
N SER A 329 -2.74 2.38 -36.43
CA SER A 329 -3.97 1.76 -36.94
C SER A 329 -5.19 2.05 -36.07
N ASP A 330 -5.01 2.03 -34.75
CA ASP A 330 -6.12 2.24 -33.81
C ASP A 330 -6.54 3.72 -33.82
N LEU A 331 -5.59 4.63 -34.01
CA LEU A 331 -5.88 6.05 -34.19
C LEU A 331 -6.57 6.34 -35.54
N GLU A 332 -6.16 5.67 -36.61
CA GLU A 332 -6.81 5.77 -37.93
C GLU A 332 -8.26 5.26 -37.87
N GLU A 333 -8.50 4.14 -37.17
CA GLU A 333 -9.86 3.63 -36.93
C GLU A 333 -10.74 4.64 -36.17
N LEU A 334 -10.17 5.35 -35.18
CA LEU A 334 -10.89 6.41 -34.46
C LEU A 334 -11.24 7.60 -35.34
N PHE A 335 -10.44 7.91 -36.37
CA PHE A 335 -10.79 8.95 -37.33
C PHE A 335 -12.01 8.56 -38.15
N ASP A 336 -12.09 7.29 -38.55
CA ASP A 336 -13.21 6.76 -39.33
C ASP A 336 -14.50 6.63 -38.50
N GLU A 337 -14.41 6.10 -37.27
CA GLU A 337 -15.58 5.90 -36.40
C GLU A 337 -16.14 7.20 -35.81
N HIS A 338 -15.28 8.19 -35.61
CA HIS A 338 -15.58 9.40 -34.85
C HIS A 338 -15.08 10.67 -35.56
N GLU A 339 -15.34 10.78 -36.87
CA GLU A 339 -14.89 11.86 -37.74
C GLU A 339 -15.04 13.26 -37.12
N VAL A 340 -16.21 13.56 -36.53
CA VAL A 340 -16.49 14.88 -35.92
C VAL A 340 -15.58 15.18 -34.72
N LEU A 341 -15.23 14.16 -33.93
CA LEU A 341 -14.40 14.32 -32.74
C LEU A 341 -12.91 14.50 -33.07
N PHE A 342 -12.45 13.96 -34.21
CA PHE A 342 -11.04 13.92 -34.58
C PHE A 342 -10.66 14.76 -35.82
N ARG A 343 -11.62 15.43 -36.47
CA ARG A 343 -11.39 16.22 -37.70
C ARG A 343 -10.23 17.22 -37.59
N GLU A 344 -10.19 18.03 -36.53
CA GLU A 344 -9.13 19.04 -36.34
C GLU A 344 -7.74 18.40 -36.19
N LEU A 345 -7.71 17.22 -35.57
CA LEU A 345 -6.48 16.46 -35.40
C LEU A 345 -5.97 15.90 -36.72
N GLU A 346 -6.85 15.29 -37.51
CA GLU A 346 -6.51 14.73 -38.82
C GLU A 346 -5.95 15.83 -39.76
N GLU A 347 -6.57 17.02 -39.77
CA GLU A 347 -6.05 18.17 -40.52
C GLU A 347 -4.68 18.62 -40.01
N THR A 348 -4.46 18.62 -38.70
CA THR A 348 -3.19 19.00 -38.09
C THR A 348 -2.07 18.02 -38.48
N ILE A 349 -2.37 16.72 -38.50
CA ILE A 349 -1.44 15.67 -38.96
C ILE A 349 -1.10 15.89 -40.43
N LYS A 350 -2.11 16.09 -41.30
CA LYS A 350 -1.91 16.36 -42.73
C LYS A 350 -1.02 17.59 -42.98
N LYS A 351 -1.21 18.68 -42.21
CA LYS A 351 -0.37 19.89 -42.31
C LYS A 351 1.07 19.70 -41.84
N ARG A 352 1.33 18.77 -40.91
CA ARG A 352 2.69 18.46 -40.44
C ARG A 352 3.46 17.51 -41.38
N LEU A 353 2.73 16.80 -42.24
CA LEU A 353 3.28 15.89 -43.24
C LEU A 353 3.52 16.54 -44.61
N ALA A 354 2.81 17.64 -44.90
CA ALA A 354 3.01 18.49 -46.07
C ALA A 354 4.16 19.49 -45.86
#